data_AF-B8KG00-F1
#
_entry.id   AF-B8KG00-F1
#
_cell.length_a   1.000
_cell.length_b   1.000
_cell.length_c   1.000
_cell.angle_alpha   90.00
_cell.angle_beta   90.00
_cell.angle_gamma   90.00
#
_symmetry.space_group_name_H-M   'P 1'
#
loop_
_entity.id
_entity.type
_entity.pdbx_description
1 polymer ?
#
loop_
_entity_poly.entity_id
_entity_poly.type
_entity_poly.pdbx_seq_one_letter_code
_entity_poly.pdbx_strand_id
1 'polypeptide(L)'
;MFRAIVYQRAKGDLASIPFGTKVDTYGDGYEWMGHSIAARDISAMDHNPRVKIGGIHCTQPYSAALLNISAMSFGSLSSNAVRALNRGAALGNFYHNTGEGGVSDFHCEHEGDLVWQIGTGYFGCRSDDGRFSAAGFAKTAQRTNIKMIEIKLSQGAKPGHGGILPASKNTDLIARIRHVPVGTEVVSPSAHSAFSTPRGLLEFVQQLRELSGGKPVGFKLCVGRESEFIAICKAMLETGIMPDFVTVDGGEGGTGAAPLEYSNSVGMPLRDGLAFVVNTLEGFGVREHIRVIASGKVFTAFDMAKALALGADLCNSARGMLLALGCVQSLECNSNRCPTGITTQDPRLVRGLDVSDKGQRVARFHRETIHALLDLTSSAGLESPQQLNRSHIYRRVDQMTVRRYDQLFPLPQNGSYLTATATDAVFVHLNEASSDSFSAALADSA
;
A
#
# COMPACT_ATOMS: atom_id res chain seq x y z
N MET A 1 -6.45 10.59 -19.04
CA MET A 1 -4.97 10.60 -19.04
C MET A 1 -4.37 9.34 -18.40
N PHE A 2 -4.51 9.13 -17.08
CA PHE A 2 -3.82 8.02 -16.37
C PHE A 2 -4.08 6.62 -16.93
N ARG A 3 -5.32 6.27 -17.28
CA ARG A 3 -5.65 4.98 -17.92
C ARG A 3 -4.87 4.75 -19.21
N ALA A 4 -4.74 5.80 -20.03
CA ALA A 4 -4.05 5.70 -21.31
C ALA A 4 -2.56 5.40 -21.13
N ILE A 5 -1.90 6.10 -20.19
CA ILE A 5 -0.48 5.87 -19.86
C ILE A 5 -0.24 4.43 -19.41
N VAL A 6 -1.08 3.93 -18.48
CA VAL A 6 -0.96 2.55 -18.01
C VAL A 6 -1.14 1.57 -19.16
N TYR A 7 -2.13 1.78 -20.02
CA TYR A 7 -2.42 0.91 -21.16
C TYR A 7 -1.27 0.90 -22.19
N GLN A 8 -0.73 2.06 -22.53
CA GLN A 8 0.38 2.19 -23.47
C GLN A 8 1.62 1.43 -22.95
N ARG A 9 2.02 1.70 -21.70
CA ARG A 9 3.14 1.00 -21.05
C ARG A 9 2.92 -0.51 -20.97
N ALA A 10 1.72 -0.93 -20.57
CA ALA A 10 1.38 -2.35 -20.47
C ALA A 10 1.39 -3.06 -21.83
N LYS A 11 0.98 -2.40 -22.92
CA LYS A 11 1.01 -2.95 -24.28
C LYS A 11 2.38 -2.89 -24.94
N GLY A 12 3.28 -2.04 -24.44
CA GLY A 12 4.53 -1.70 -25.13
C GLY A 12 4.29 -0.78 -26.34
N ASP A 13 3.21 0.00 -26.31
CA ASP A 13 2.93 1.01 -27.34
C ASP A 13 3.85 2.23 -27.14
N LEU A 14 4.01 3.05 -28.19
CA LEU A 14 4.93 4.20 -28.25
C LEU A 14 4.95 5.04 -26.97
N ALA A 15 6.16 5.25 -26.45
CA ALA A 15 6.46 6.03 -25.26
C ALA A 15 6.37 7.56 -25.47
N SER A 16 6.14 8.03 -26.70
CA SER A 16 6.09 9.45 -27.05
C SER A 16 4.65 9.91 -27.33
N ILE A 17 4.31 11.08 -26.80
CA ILE A 17 3.11 11.83 -27.17
C ILE A 17 3.53 13.12 -27.87
N PRO A 18 3.00 13.44 -29.07
CA PRO A 18 3.20 14.75 -29.67
C PRO A 18 2.35 15.81 -28.94
N PHE A 19 2.56 17.09 -29.26
CA PHE A 19 1.70 18.23 -28.86
C PHE A 19 1.96 18.85 -27.47
N GLY A 20 2.75 18.21 -26.60
CA GLY A 20 3.04 18.74 -25.25
C GLY A 20 1.89 18.55 -24.26
N THR A 21 1.87 19.35 -23.18
CA THR A 21 0.85 19.21 -22.12
C THR A 21 -0.55 19.60 -22.60
N LYS A 22 -1.54 18.79 -22.24
CA LYS A 22 -2.98 19.09 -22.41
C LYS A 22 -3.67 19.41 -21.09
N VAL A 23 -2.88 19.54 -20.02
CA VAL A 23 -3.37 19.86 -18.67
C VAL A 23 -3.22 21.35 -18.45
N ASP A 24 -4.19 21.95 -17.76
CA ASP A 24 -4.11 23.34 -17.30
C ASP A 24 -3.01 23.47 -16.23
N THR A 25 -1.90 24.12 -16.59
CA THR A 25 -0.75 24.32 -15.70
C THR A 25 -0.94 25.50 -14.73
N TYR A 26 -2.00 26.29 -14.93
CA TYR A 26 -2.39 27.40 -14.06
C TYR A 26 -3.56 27.04 -13.15
N GLY A 27 -4.15 25.86 -13.33
CA GLY A 27 -5.18 25.32 -12.45
C GLY A 27 -4.67 25.05 -11.03
N ASP A 28 -5.52 25.31 -10.04
CA ASP A 28 -5.23 25.07 -8.64
C ASP A 28 -4.93 23.58 -8.40
N GLY A 29 -3.87 23.30 -7.65
CA GLY A 29 -3.40 21.95 -7.40
C GLY A 29 -2.55 21.34 -8.50
N TYR A 30 -2.24 22.06 -9.60
CA TYR A 30 -1.23 21.61 -10.57
C TYR A 30 0.13 21.42 -9.89
N GLU A 31 0.82 20.33 -10.23
CA GLU A 31 2.07 19.94 -9.61
C GLU A 31 3.11 19.59 -10.67
N TRP A 32 4.36 19.92 -10.39
CA TRP A 32 5.48 19.58 -11.25
C TRP A 32 6.75 19.32 -10.44
N MET A 33 7.71 18.69 -11.12
CA MET A 33 9.04 18.46 -10.60
C MET A 33 9.99 19.55 -11.11
N GLY A 34 10.88 20.05 -10.25
CA GLY A 34 11.99 20.89 -10.70
C GLY A 34 13.03 20.05 -11.44
N HIS A 35 13.38 20.45 -12.67
CA HIS A 35 14.51 19.85 -13.39
C HIS A 35 15.82 20.55 -13.01
N SER A 36 16.95 19.89 -13.26
CA SER A 36 18.29 20.47 -13.16
C SER A 36 18.80 20.84 -14.56
N ILE A 37 19.40 22.02 -14.70
CA ILE A 37 20.17 22.39 -15.91
C ILE A 37 21.44 21.53 -16.08
N ALA A 38 21.87 20.87 -15.00
CA ALA A 38 22.92 19.86 -14.97
C ALA A 38 22.28 18.47 -14.75
N ALA A 39 21.37 18.09 -15.64
CA ALA A 39 20.76 16.76 -15.63
C ALA A 39 21.82 15.66 -15.76
N ARG A 40 21.53 14.48 -15.21
CA ARG A 40 22.43 13.31 -15.27
C ARG A 40 22.10 12.41 -16.45
N ASP A 41 23.08 11.64 -16.88
CA ASP A 41 22.86 10.57 -17.86
C ASP A 41 22.18 9.39 -17.18
N ILE A 42 20.98 9.03 -17.65
CA ILE A 42 20.21 7.89 -17.14
C ILE A 42 20.97 6.57 -17.29
N SER A 43 21.84 6.44 -18.30
CA SER A 43 22.61 5.21 -18.54
C SER A 43 23.65 4.91 -17.46
N ALA A 44 24.02 5.92 -16.66
CA ALA A 44 24.95 5.79 -15.55
C ALA A 44 24.24 5.44 -14.22
N MET A 45 22.90 5.38 -14.20
CA MET A 45 22.12 5.08 -13.00
C MET A 45 21.91 3.58 -12.79
N ASP A 46 21.60 3.18 -11.56
CA ASP A 46 21.08 1.82 -11.29
C ASP A 46 19.69 1.67 -11.91
N HIS A 47 19.57 0.79 -12.91
CA HIS A 47 18.31 0.50 -13.60
C HIS A 47 17.38 -0.46 -12.83
N ASN A 48 17.82 -1.00 -11.69
CA ASN A 48 17.02 -1.85 -10.83
C ASN A 48 17.16 -1.41 -9.36
N PRO A 49 16.74 -0.17 -9.02
CA PRO A 49 16.86 0.33 -7.66
C PRO A 49 15.97 -0.48 -6.70
N ARG A 50 16.53 -0.87 -5.56
CA ARG A 50 15.87 -1.76 -4.59
C ARG A 50 15.95 -1.19 -3.18
N VAL A 51 14.93 -1.48 -2.37
CA VAL A 51 14.84 -1.08 -0.95
C VAL A 51 14.87 -2.32 -0.07
N LYS A 52 15.78 -2.34 0.91
CA LYS A 52 15.81 -3.39 1.93
C LYS A 52 14.75 -3.12 3.00
N ILE A 53 13.86 -4.08 3.20
CA ILE A 53 12.83 -4.13 4.25
C ILE A 53 13.20 -5.22 5.25
N GLY A 54 13.17 -4.88 6.54
CA GLY A 54 13.62 -5.73 7.63
C GLY A 54 14.53 -4.92 8.56
N GLY A 55 14.01 -4.56 9.72
CA GLY A 55 14.71 -3.85 10.79
C GLY A 55 15.61 -4.79 11.60
N ILE A 56 16.06 -4.31 12.75
CA ILE A 56 17.07 -4.98 13.59
C ILE A 56 16.64 -6.37 14.09
N HIS A 57 15.33 -6.62 14.20
CA HIS A 57 14.77 -7.89 14.67
C HIS A 57 14.45 -8.88 13.55
N CYS A 58 14.58 -8.47 12.28
CA CYS A 58 14.29 -9.31 11.12
C CYS A 58 15.52 -10.14 10.73
N THR A 59 15.36 -11.46 10.59
CA THR A 59 16.44 -12.37 10.18
C THR A 59 16.41 -12.71 8.69
N GLN A 60 15.29 -12.43 8.01
CA GLN A 60 15.11 -12.69 6.58
C GLN A 60 14.72 -11.41 5.82
N PRO A 61 15.57 -10.37 5.77
CA PRO A 61 15.23 -9.11 5.14
C PRO A 61 14.91 -9.31 3.65
N TYR A 62 13.93 -8.56 3.15
CA TYR A 62 13.50 -8.61 1.76
C TYR A 62 14.02 -7.41 0.97
N SER A 63 14.44 -7.62 -0.27
CA SER A 63 14.88 -6.57 -1.17
C SER A 63 13.74 -6.30 -2.15
N ALA A 64 13.02 -5.20 -1.95
CA ALA A 64 11.82 -4.83 -2.70
C ALA A 64 12.14 -3.91 -3.89
N ALA A 65 11.38 -4.04 -4.97
CA ALA A 65 11.35 -3.03 -6.04
C ALA A 65 10.68 -1.74 -5.55
N LEU A 66 10.88 -0.62 -6.26
CA LEU A 66 10.24 0.65 -5.91
C LEU A 66 8.74 0.70 -6.22
N LEU A 67 8.25 -0.16 -7.10
CA LEU A 67 6.83 -0.30 -7.44
C LEU A 67 6.41 -1.75 -7.26
N ASN A 68 5.36 -2.04 -6.50
CA ASN A 68 4.86 -3.41 -6.34
C ASN A 68 3.33 -3.47 -6.43
N ILE A 69 2.79 -4.68 -6.49
CA ILE A 69 1.33 -4.89 -6.57
C ILE A 69 0.73 -4.74 -5.18
N SER A 70 -0.15 -3.76 -5.01
CA SER A 70 -0.87 -3.56 -3.74
C SER A 70 -1.90 -4.65 -3.49
N ALA A 71 -2.27 -4.81 -2.22
CA ALA A 71 -3.18 -5.83 -1.70
C ALA A 71 -4.51 -5.91 -2.45
N MET A 72 -4.82 -7.07 -3.03
CA MET A 72 -6.11 -7.36 -3.65
C MET A 72 -6.49 -8.83 -3.47
N SER A 73 -7.60 -9.09 -2.77
CA SER A 73 -7.94 -10.46 -2.35
C SER A 73 -8.35 -11.39 -3.50
N PHE A 74 -7.90 -12.65 -3.45
CA PHE A 74 -8.59 -13.72 -4.17
C PHE A 74 -10.02 -13.86 -3.65
N GLY A 75 -10.98 -13.92 -4.56
CA GLY A 75 -12.40 -13.74 -4.28
C GLY A 75 -12.89 -12.40 -4.79
N SER A 76 -12.23 -11.28 -4.43
CA SER A 76 -12.45 -10.02 -5.15
C SER A 76 -11.94 -10.13 -6.60
N LEU A 77 -10.74 -10.69 -6.75
CA LEU A 77 -10.13 -11.05 -8.03
C LEU A 77 -10.46 -12.49 -8.44
N SER A 78 -10.48 -12.73 -9.75
CA SER A 78 -10.58 -14.06 -10.34
C SER A 78 -9.28 -14.85 -10.20
N SER A 79 -9.34 -16.16 -10.40
CA SER A 79 -8.15 -17.03 -10.42
C SER A 79 -7.14 -16.59 -11.47
N ASN A 80 -7.60 -16.24 -12.68
CA ASN A 80 -6.71 -15.82 -13.76
C ASN A 80 -6.09 -14.46 -13.50
N ALA A 81 -6.79 -13.54 -12.82
CA ALA A 81 -6.22 -12.26 -12.44
C ALA A 81 -5.09 -12.45 -11.42
N VAL A 82 -5.30 -13.29 -10.40
CA VAL A 82 -4.28 -13.62 -9.40
C VAL A 82 -3.05 -14.26 -10.05
N ARG A 83 -3.25 -15.25 -10.94
CA ARG A 83 -2.16 -15.88 -11.70
C ARG A 83 -1.39 -14.87 -12.54
N ALA A 84 -2.10 -14.03 -13.31
CA ALA A 84 -1.47 -13.04 -14.18
C ALA A 84 -0.65 -12.02 -13.38
N LEU A 85 -1.16 -11.56 -12.23
CA LEU A 85 -0.42 -10.66 -11.34
C LEU A 85 0.83 -11.33 -10.78
N ASN A 86 0.73 -12.56 -10.26
CA ASN A 86 1.90 -13.26 -9.73
C ASN A 86 2.92 -13.61 -10.84
N ARG A 87 2.46 -13.97 -12.04
CA ARG A 87 3.33 -14.14 -13.21
C ARG A 87 4.08 -12.86 -13.55
N GLY A 88 3.39 -11.71 -13.56
CA GLY A 88 4.02 -10.42 -13.80
C GLY A 88 5.05 -10.06 -12.73
N ALA A 89 4.74 -10.33 -11.46
CA ALA A 89 5.64 -10.18 -10.32
C ALA A 89 6.91 -11.03 -10.46
N ALA A 90 6.76 -12.32 -10.80
CA ALA A 90 7.89 -13.22 -11.06
C ALA A 90 8.77 -12.73 -12.22
N LEU A 91 8.16 -12.34 -13.35
CA LEU A 91 8.89 -11.84 -14.53
C LEU A 91 9.64 -10.53 -14.26
N GLY A 92 9.09 -9.65 -13.43
CA GLY A 92 9.65 -8.33 -13.17
C GLY A 92 10.41 -8.19 -11.86
N ASN A 93 10.55 -9.25 -11.07
CA ASN A 93 11.25 -9.27 -9.77
C ASN A 93 10.71 -8.21 -8.78
N PHE A 94 9.39 -8.14 -8.64
CA PHE A 94 8.67 -7.33 -7.65
C PHE A 94 7.61 -8.19 -6.95
N TYR A 95 7.10 -7.77 -5.80
CA TYR A 95 6.17 -8.62 -5.04
C TYR A 95 4.71 -8.44 -5.44
N HIS A 96 3.90 -9.46 -5.15
CA HIS A 96 2.45 -9.46 -5.20
C HIS A 96 1.84 -9.57 -3.79
N ASN A 97 1.13 -8.53 -3.34
CA ASN A 97 0.40 -8.60 -2.08
C ASN A 97 -0.97 -9.30 -2.26
N THR A 98 -1.20 -10.39 -1.51
CA THR A 98 -2.35 -11.29 -1.67
C THR A 98 -3.69 -10.65 -1.30
N GLY A 99 -3.67 -9.53 -0.58
CA GLY A 99 -4.83 -8.99 0.12
C GLY A 99 -5.38 -9.94 1.19
N GLU A 100 -6.49 -9.53 1.79
CA GLU A 100 -7.08 -10.17 2.99
C GLU A 100 -7.74 -11.54 2.76
N GLY A 101 -7.72 -12.09 1.55
CA GLY A 101 -8.49 -13.29 1.17
C GLY A 101 -7.81 -14.63 1.48
N GLY A 102 -6.62 -14.62 2.07
CA GLY A 102 -5.74 -15.78 2.24
C GLY A 102 -4.87 -16.05 1.01
N VAL A 103 -3.94 -16.99 1.16
CA VAL A 103 -2.98 -17.40 0.12
C VAL A 103 -3.52 -18.61 -0.63
N SER A 104 -4.08 -18.39 -1.83
CA SER A 104 -4.53 -19.47 -2.71
C SER A 104 -3.41 -20.08 -3.54
N ASP A 105 -3.62 -21.28 -4.07
CA ASP A 105 -2.66 -21.95 -4.97
C ASP A 105 -2.36 -21.10 -6.22
N PHE A 106 -3.34 -20.33 -6.71
CA PHE A 106 -3.19 -19.40 -7.82
C PHE A 106 -2.13 -18.30 -7.57
N HIS A 107 -1.87 -17.95 -6.31
CA HIS A 107 -0.78 -17.03 -5.96
C HIS A 107 0.59 -17.71 -6.03
N CYS A 108 0.64 -19.04 -5.91
CA CYS A 108 1.88 -19.80 -5.79
C CYS A 108 2.33 -20.41 -7.12
N GLU A 109 1.43 -20.58 -8.10
CA GLU A 109 1.69 -21.27 -9.38
C GLU A 109 2.87 -20.72 -10.20
N HIS A 110 3.17 -19.42 -10.12
CA HIS A 110 4.26 -18.80 -10.88
C HIS A 110 5.46 -18.39 -10.02
N GLU A 111 5.46 -18.78 -8.74
CA GLU A 111 6.57 -18.60 -7.80
C GLU A 111 7.05 -17.15 -7.59
N GLY A 112 6.26 -16.15 -8.03
CA GLY A 112 6.57 -14.75 -7.75
C GLY A 112 6.46 -14.45 -6.26
N ASP A 113 7.30 -13.54 -5.78
CA ASP A 113 7.35 -13.17 -4.36
C ASP A 113 6.02 -12.59 -3.86
N LEU A 114 5.60 -13.01 -2.68
CA LEU A 114 4.33 -12.64 -2.07
C LEU A 114 4.51 -11.82 -0.79
N VAL A 115 3.61 -10.87 -0.60
CA VAL A 115 3.30 -10.29 0.71
C VAL A 115 1.97 -10.85 1.15
N TRP A 116 1.96 -11.61 2.25
CA TRP A 116 0.70 -12.12 2.77
C TRP A 116 0.05 -11.07 3.66
N GLN A 117 -1.09 -10.54 3.23
CA GLN A 117 -1.87 -9.62 4.03
C GLN A 117 -2.93 -10.36 4.87
N ILE A 118 -2.98 -10.01 6.15
CA ILE A 118 -3.93 -10.55 7.11
C ILE A 118 -4.90 -9.44 7.51
N GLY A 119 -6.18 -9.62 7.18
CA GLY A 119 -7.26 -8.75 7.65
C GLY A 119 -7.92 -9.27 8.93
N THR A 120 -8.91 -8.52 9.40
CA THR A 120 -9.68 -8.79 10.63
C THR A 120 -10.45 -10.12 10.65
N GLY A 121 -10.74 -10.69 9.47
CA GLY A 121 -11.36 -12.01 9.35
C GLY A 121 -10.37 -13.18 9.44
N TYR A 122 -9.05 -12.90 9.51
CA TYR A 122 -7.97 -13.90 9.59
C TYR A 122 -8.06 -15.02 8.55
N PHE A 123 -8.56 -14.74 7.35
CA PHE A 123 -8.70 -15.74 6.31
C PHE A 123 -7.33 -16.37 5.96
N GLY A 124 -7.29 -17.70 5.90
CA GLY A 124 -6.05 -18.48 5.75
C GLY A 124 -5.23 -18.70 7.04
N CYS A 125 -5.64 -18.11 8.17
CA CYS A 125 -5.04 -18.32 9.50
C CYS A 125 -6.05 -18.18 10.64
N ARG A 126 -7.28 -18.60 10.43
CA ARG A 126 -8.35 -18.53 11.44
C ARG A 126 -8.65 -19.90 12.04
N SER A 127 -9.08 -19.90 13.29
CA SER A 127 -9.76 -21.03 13.94
C SER A 127 -11.25 -21.07 13.53
N ASP A 128 -11.93 -22.15 13.92
CA ASP A 128 -13.35 -22.36 13.62
C ASP A 128 -14.25 -21.28 14.24
N ASP A 129 -13.85 -20.72 15.38
CA ASP A 129 -14.51 -19.57 16.04
C ASP A 129 -14.20 -18.21 15.38
N GLY A 130 -13.39 -18.18 14.32
CA GLY A 130 -13.02 -16.96 13.59
C GLY A 130 -11.90 -16.14 14.21
N ARG A 131 -11.24 -16.63 15.27
CA ARG A 131 -10.07 -15.97 15.87
C ARG A 131 -8.78 -16.35 15.15
N PHE A 132 -7.69 -15.66 15.46
CA PHE A 132 -6.37 -15.95 14.92
C PHE A 132 -5.86 -17.32 15.38
N SER A 133 -5.33 -18.11 14.45
CA SER A 133 -4.72 -19.42 14.68
C SER A 133 -3.22 -19.35 14.40
N ALA A 134 -2.40 -19.40 15.46
CA ALA A 134 -0.94 -19.37 15.37
C ALA A 134 -0.38 -20.54 14.53
N ALA A 135 -0.93 -21.74 14.69
CA ALA A 135 -0.51 -22.91 13.93
C ALA A 135 -0.87 -22.79 12.43
N GLY A 136 -2.08 -22.31 12.13
CA GLY A 136 -2.50 -22.04 10.75
C GLY A 136 -1.67 -20.94 10.09
N PHE A 137 -1.37 -19.88 10.85
CA PHE A 137 -0.47 -18.81 10.42
C PHE A 137 0.93 -19.34 10.11
N ALA A 138 1.59 -20.03 11.04
CA ALA A 138 2.96 -20.53 10.87
C ALA A 138 3.07 -21.43 9.62
N LYS A 139 2.11 -22.34 9.44
CA LYS A 139 2.06 -23.26 8.27
C LYS A 139 2.07 -22.49 6.94
N THR A 140 1.30 -21.41 6.84
CA THR A 140 1.23 -20.62 5.60
C THR A 140 2.42 -19.69 5.50
N ALA A 141 2.72 -18.92 6.55
CA ALA A 141 3.76 -17.89 6.58
C ALA A 141 5.15 -18.44 6.26
N GLN A 142 5.45 -19.70 6.59
CA GLN A 142 6.76 -20.31 6.34
C GLN A 142 6.99 -20.75 4.89
N ARG A 143 5.99 -20.67 4.00
CA ARG A 143 6.19 -20.91 2.56
C ARG A 143 7.28 -20.00 2.00
N THR A 144 8.13 -20.54 1.13
CA THR A 144 9.35 -19.88 0.65
C THR A 144 9.07 -18.65 -0.22
N ASN A 145 7.96 -18.65 -0.96
CA ASN A 145 7.53 -17.54 -1.81
C ASN A 145 6.84 -16.41 -1.03
N ILE A 146 6.44 -16.62 0.22
CA ILE A 146 5.97 -15.53 1.10
C ILE A 146 7.20 -14.84 1.68
N LYS A 147 7.39 -13.56 1.35
CA LYS A 147 8.57 -12.79 1.76
C LYS A 147 8.31 -11.83 2.90
N MET A 148 7.08 -11.32 3.02
CA MET A 148 6.70 -10.38 4.07
C MET A 148 5.26 -10.62 4.53
N ILE A 149 4.94 -10.16 5.74
CA ILE A 149 3.62 -10.24 6.36
C ILE A 149 3.10 -8.83 6.59
N GLU A 150 1.86 -8.55 6.18
CA GLU A 150 1.21 -7.25 6.36
C GLU A 150 -0.09 -7.38 7.16
N ILE A 151 -0.16 -6.78 8.34
CA ILE A 151 -1.39 -6.68 9.11
C ILE A 151 -2.23 -5.53 8.55
N LYS A 152 -3.44 -5.80 8.08
CA LYS A 152 -4.33 -4.77 7.54
C LYS A 152 -5.21 -4.18 8.65
N LEU A 153 -4.79 -3.06 9.23
CA LEU A 153 -5.60 -2.30 10.19
C LEU A 153 -6.78 -1.64 9.49
N SER A 154 -6.54 -1.02 8.35
CA SER A 154 -7.58 -0.38 7.55
C SER A 154 -7.19 -0.28 6.07
N GLN A 155 -8.14 0.08 5.21
CA GLN A 155 -7.90 0.39 3.80
C GLN A 155 -8.57 1.72 3.43
N GLY A 156 -8.00 2.44 2.48
CA GLY A 156 -8.47 3.79 2.13
C GLY A 156 -9.93 3.87 1.69
N ALA A 157 -10.42 2.90 0.92
CA ALA A 157 -11.79 2.94 0.40
C ALA A 157 -12.90 2.73 1.44
N LYS A 158 -12.54 2.19 2.63
CA LYS A 158 -13.45 1.93 3.74
C LYS A 158 -12.71 1.75 5.07
N PRO A 159 -12.08 2.81 5.60
CA PRO A 159 -11.40 2.75 6.89
C PRO A 159 -12.42 2.47 8.00
N GLY A 160 -12.06 1.68 9.01
CA GLY A 160 -12.97 1.31 10.11
C GLY A 160 -14.03 0.27 9.75
N HIS A 161 -14.00 -0.29 8.54
CA HIS A 161 -14.89 -1.38 8.13
C HIS A 161 -14.09 -2.60 7.63
N GLY A 162 -14.57 -3.80 7.98
CA GLY A 162 -13.99 -5.04 7.49
C GLY A 162 -14.16 -5.28 5.99
N GLY A 163 -13.47 -6.31 5.48
CA GLY A 163 -13.65 -6.86 4.15
C GLY A 163 -15.10 -7.22 3.83
N ILE A 164 -15.50 -7.08 2.56
CA ILE A 164 -16.83 -7.48 2.08
C ILE A 164 -16.62 -8.30 0.81
N LEU A 165 -17.12 -9.53 0.81
CA LEU A 165 -17.23 -10.36 -0.38
C LEU A 165 -18.71 -10.74 -0.58
N PRO A 166 -19.34 -10.29 -1.68
CA PRO A 166 -20.72 -10.65 -1.99
C PRO A 166 -20.91 -12.17 -2.06
N ALA A 167 -22.08 -12.65 -1.63
CA ALA A 167 -22.48 -14.06 -1.64
C ALA A 167 -22.25 -14.74 -3.01
N SER A 168 -22.58 -14.03 -4.10
CA SER A 168 -22.41 -14.50 -5.48
C SER A 168 -20.96 -14.78 -5.88
N LYS A 169 -19.99 -14.30 -5.10
CA LYS A 169 -18.55 -14.51 -5.30
C LYS A 169 -17.94 -15.49 -4.30
N ASN A 170 -18.69 -15.96 -3.30
CA ASN A 170 -18.20 -16.91 -2.31
C ASN A 170 -18.44 -18.36 -2.77
N THR A 171 -17.65 -18.80 -3.75
CA THR A 171 -17.69 -20.16 -4.31
C THR A 171 -17.15 -21.20 -3.33
N ASP A 172 -17.38 -22.49 -3.59
CA ASP A 172 -16.83 -23.59 -2.77
C ASP A 172 -15.33 -23.45 -2.52
N LEU A 173 -14.57 -23.06 -3.55
CA LEU A 173 -13.13 -22.89 -3.46
C LEU A 173 -12.77 -21.74 -2.51
N ILE A 174 -13.45 -20.60 -2.64
CA ILE A 174 -13.19 -19.42 -1.80
C ILE A 174 -13.60 -19.69 -0.36
N ALA A 175 -14.76 -20.32 -0.16
CA ALA A 175 -15.27 -20.72 1.14
C ALA A 175 -14.28 -21.65 1.86
N ARG A 176 -13.69 -22.63 1.16
CA ARG A 176 -12.64 -23.49 1.71
C ARG A 176 -11.38 -22.72 2.09
N ILE A 177 -10.87 -21.85 1.22
CA ILE A 177 -9.66 -21.04 1.51
C ILE A 177 -9.88 -20.10 2.70
N ARG A 178 -11.09 -19.56 2.82
CA ARG A 178 -11.45 -18.59 3.85
C ARG A 178 -12.02 -19.23 5.12
N HIS A 179 -12.25 -20.53 5.15
CA HIS A 179 -12.93 -21.23 6.26
C HIS A 179 -14.25 -20.55 6.64
N VAL A 180 -15.12 -20.33 5.66
CA VAL A 180 -16.46 -19.74 5.81
C VAL A 180 -17.51 -20.60 5.11
N PRO A 181 -18.81 -20.48 5.46
CA PRO A 181 -19.89 -21.14 4.74
C PRO A 181 -19.92 -20.77 3.25
N VAL A 182 -20.28 -21.72 2.39
CA VAL A 182 -20.41 -21.51 0.94
C VAL A 182 -21.60 -20.61 0.63
N GLY A 183 -21.45 -19.72 -0.35
CA GLY A 183 -22.58 -18.97 -0.92
C GLY A 183 -23.18 -17.91 -0.01
N THR A 184 -22.59 -17.67 1.16
CA THR A 184 -22.99 -16.58 2.06
C THR A 184 -22.19 -15.33 1.77
N GLU A 185 -22.77 -14.16 2.07
CA GLU A 185 -22.01 -12.93 2.11
C GLU A 185 -20.95 -13.03 3.23
N VAL A 186 -19.74 -12.57 2.92
CA VAL A 186 -18.64 -12.58 3.89
C VAL A 186 -18.35 -11.14 4.28
N VAL A 187 -18.72 -10.80 5.51
CA VAL A 187 -18.41 -9.51 6.13
C VAL A 187 -17.41 -9.75 7.25
N SER A 188 -16.21 -9.22 7.12
CA SER A 188 -15.21 -9.31 8.18
C SER A 188 -15.53 -8.33 9.32
N PRO A 189 -15.10 -8.62 10.56
CA PRO A 189 -15.20 -7.66 11.67
C PRO A 189 -14.50 -6.34 11.35
N SER A 190 -14.89 -5.24 12.01
CA SER A 190 -14.24 -3.94 11.82
C SER A 190 -12.86 -3.83 12.47
N ALA A 191 -12.59 -4.64 13.51
CA ALA A 191 -11.34 -4.62 14.26
C ALA A 191 -10.74 -6.02 14.39
N HIS A 192 -9.44 -6.07 14.64
CA HIS A 192 -8.72 -7.30 14.94
C HIS A 192 -9.09 -7.81 16.33
N SER A 193 -9.45 -9.09 16.46
CA SER A 193 -9.70 -9.72 17.77
C SER A 193 -8.44 -10.17 18.52
N ALA A 194 -7.25 -10.00 17.92
CA ALA A 194 -5.96 -10.41 18.50
C ALA A 194 -5.35 -9.32 19.39
N PHE A 195 -5.72 -8.06 19.20
CA PHE A 195 -5.24 -6.92 19.96
C PHE A 195 -6.29 -5.80 19.95
N SER A 196 -6.28 -4.97 20.98
CA SER A 196 -7.17 -3.79 21.09
C SER A 196 -6.41 -2.51 21.46
N THR A 197 -5.09 -2.59 21.58
CA THR A 197 -4.21 -1.48 22.01
C THR A 197 -3.01 -1.36 21.08
N PRO A 198 -2.37 -0.19 21.01
CA PRO A 198 -1.12 -0.02 20.28
C PRO A 198 -0.01 -0.97 20.75
N ARG A 199 0.14 -1.18 22.06
CA ARG A 199 1.06 -2.18 22.62
C ARG A 199 0.76 -3.60 22.11
N GLY A 200 -0.51 -4.00 22.16
CA GLY A 200 -0.95 -5.32 21.69
C GLY A 200 -0.73 -5.51 20.18
N LEU A 201 -0.85 -4.45 19.38
CA LEU A 201 -0.48 -4.50 17.95
C LEU A 201 1.00 -4.85 17.77
N LEU A 202 1.90 -4.21 18.54
CA LEU A 202 3.34 -4.46 18.43
C LEU A 202 3.72 -5.85 18.95
N GLU A 203 3.10 -6.30 20.05
CA GLU A 203 3.25 -7.69 20.52
C GLU A 203 2.79 -8.69 19.46
N PHE A 204 1.69 -8.40 18.75
CA PHE A 204 1.23 -9.22 17.64
C PHE A 204 2.21 -9.19 16.45
N VAL A 205 2.79 -8.04 16.11
CA VAL A 205 3.88 -7.94 15.11
C VAL A 205 5.04 -8.86 15.48
N GLN A 206 5.48 -8.83 16.74
CA GLN A 206 6.55 -9.70 17.23
C GLN A 206 6.18 -11.18 17.14
N GLN A 207 4.97 -11.56 17.54
CA GLN A 207 4.48 -12.93 17.43
C GLN A 207 4.45 -13.43 15.97
N LEU A 208 3.95 -12.61 15.03
CA LEU A 208 3.93 -12.98 13.61
C LEU A 208 5.35 -13.11 13.04
N ARG A 209 6.29 -12.29 13.51
CA ARG A 209 7.70 -12.37 13.10
C ARG A 209 8.30 -13.70 13.52
N GLU A 210 8.10 -14.13 14.76
CA GLU A 210 8.56 -15.42 15.27
C GLU A 210 7.93 -16.59 14.50
N LEU A 211 6.61 -16.61 14.37
CA LEU A 211 5.89 -17.70 13.71
C LEU A 211 6.20 -17.81 12.20
N SER A 212 6.56 -16.70 11.55
CA SER A 212 6.98 -16.69 10.14
C SER A 212 8.44 -17.10 9.90
N GLY A 213 9.20 -17.37 10.97
CA GLY A 213 10.62 -17.69 10.92
C GLY A 213 11.54 -16.47 10.76
N GLY A 214 11.06 -15.28 11.15
CA GLY A 214 11.84 -14.03 11.17
C GLY A 214 11.73 -13.18 9.90
N LYS A 215 10.64 -13.31 9.14
CA LYS A 215 10.34 -12.47 7.97
C LYS A 215 9.94 -11.05 8.39
N PRO A 216 10.09 -10.03 7.51
CA PRO A 216 9.60 -8.70 7.79
C PRO A 216 8.09 -8.69 8.04
N VAL A 217 7.68 -8.03 9.12
CA VAL A 217 6.29 -7.85 9.51
C VAL A 217 5.99 -6.37 9.66
N GLY A 218 4.98 -5.90 8.94
CA GLY A 218 4.50 -4.53 9.00
C GLY A 218 2.99 -4.46 9.05
N PHE A 219 2.46 -3.26 9.01
CA PHE A 219 1.02 -3.05 8.96
C PHE A 219 0.61 -2.00 7.93
N LYS A 220 -0.64 -2.08 7.50
CA LYS A 220 -1.26 -1.16 6.55
C LYS A 220 -2.38 -0.38 7.23
N LEU A 221 -2.40 0.94 7.03
CA LEU A 221 -3.47 1.81 7.49
C LEU A 221 -3.76 2.94 6.48
N CYS A 222 -5.04 3.31 6.40
CA CYS A 222 -5.44 4.66 6.04
C CYS A 222 -5.54 5.47 7.32
N VAL A 223 -4.90 6.64 7.35
CA VAL A 223 -4.87 7.50 8.54
C VAL A 223 -6.27 8.04 8.79
N GLY A 224 -6.78 7.78 10.00
CA GLY A 224 -8.02 8.33 10.54
C GLY A 224 -7.70 9.41 11.57
N ARG A 225 -7.83 9.07 12.86
CA ARG A 225 -7.41 9.95 13.96
C ARG A 225 -5.89 9.95 14.09
N GLU A 226 -5.28 11.14 14.12
CA GLU A 226 -3.83 11.29 14.25
C GLU A 226 -3.27 10.68 15.54
N SER A 227 -4.00 10.82 16.64
CA SER A 227 -3.61 10.28 17.95
C SER A 227 -3.42 8.76 17.96
N GLU A 228 -4.08 8.00 17.08
CA GLU A 228 -3.92 6.54 17.02
C GLU A 228 -2.56 6.12 16.47
N PHE A 229 -2.05 6.78 15.41
CA PHE A 229 -0.72 6.45 14.88
C PHE A 229 0.39 6.95 15.82
N ILE A 230 0.19 8.11 16.44
CA ILE A 230 1.06 8.63 17.51
C ILE A 230 1.11 7.64 18.68
N ALA A 231 -0.03 7.05 19.06
CA ALA A 231 -0.10 6.05 20.12
C ALA A 231 0.70 4.78 19.80
N ILE A 232 0.72 4.35 18.53
CA ILE A 232 1.60 3.26 18.08
C ILE A 232 3.07 3.67 18.21
N CYS A 233 3.45 4.90 17.84
CA CYS A 233 4.82 5.37 17.98
C CYS A 233 5.26 5.45 19.47
N LYS A 234 4.37 5.87 20.38
CA LYS A 234 4.64 5.80 21.82
C LYS A 234 4.86 4.36 22.28
N ALA A 235 3.99 3.43 21.87
CA ALA A 235 4.14 2.02 22.21
C ALA A 235 5.44 1.42 21.66
N MET A 236 5.92 1.86 20.49
CA MET A 236 7.21 1.44 19.92
C MET A 236 8.38 1.81 20.84
N LEU A 237 8.38 3.02 21.37
CA LEU A 237 9.42 3.49 22.29
C LEU A 237 9.35 2.77 23.65
N GLU A 238 8.14 2.54 24.17
CA GLU A 238 7.95 1.88 25.47
C GLU A 238 8.26 0.38 25.44
N THR A 239 7.94 -0.30 24.34
CA THR A 239 8.15 -1.75 24.21
C THR A 239 9.49 -2.11 23.59
N GLY A 240 10.10 -1.20 22.83
CA GLY A 240 11.25 -1.48 21.97
C GLY A 240 10.90 -2.33 20.74
N ILE A 241 9.64 -2.69 20.52
CA ILE A 241 9.21 -3.52 19.39
C ILE A 241 8.86 -2.61 18.22
N MET A 242 9.56 -2.79 17.11
CA MET A 242 9.35 -2.03 15.87
C MET A 242 8.72 -2.90 14.77
N PRO A 243 7.74 -2.42 14.00
CA PRO A 243 7.38 -3.02 12.72
C PRO A 243 8.50 -2.78 11.70
N ASP A 244 8.63 -3.66 10.71
CA ASP A 244 9.63 -3.54 9.66
C ASP A 244 9.21 -2.54 8.57
N PHE A 245 7.90 -2.33 8.41
CA PHE A 245 7.33 -1.36 7.48
C PHE A 245 5.93 -0.91 7.89
N VAL A 246 5.51 0.24 7.36
CA VAL A 246 4.14 0.77 7.43
C VAL A 246 3.67 1.13 6.02
N THR A 247 2.56 0.54 5.58
CA THR A 247 1.90 0.90 4.32
C THR A 247 0.82 1.95 4.59
N VAL A 248 1.03 3.16 4.08
CA VAL A 248 0.07 4.27 4.15
C VAL A 248 -0.86 4.21 2.94
N ASP A 249 -2.13 3.92 3.17
CA ASP A 249 -3.17 3.85 2.13
C ASP A 249 -3.98 5.14 2.10
N GLY A 250 -3.97 5.86 0.98
CA GLY A 250 -4.80 7.05 0.83
C GLY A 250 -6.29 6.72 0.79
N GLY A 251 -7.12 7.58 1.38
CA GLY A 251 -8.59 7.48 1.37
C GLY A 251 -9.18 7.31 -0.03
N GLU A 252 -8.50 7.78 -1.07
CA GLU A 252 -8.91 7.61 -2.46
C GLU A 252 -8.66 6.19 -3.05
N GLY A 253 -8.26 5.24 -2.21
CA GLY A 253 -7.98 3.84 -2.51
C GLY A 253 -9.12 3.12 -3.23
N GLY A 254 -8.82 1.95 -3.82
CA GLY A 254 -9.82 1.12 -4.49
C GLY A 254 -10.50 0.12 -3.56
N THR A 255 -11.66 -0.40 -3.98
CA THR A 255 -12.32 -1.55 -3.33
C THR A 255 -13.11 -2.36 -4.35
N GLY A 256 -13.26 -3.66 -4.10
CA GLY A 256 -14.20 -4.50 -4.83
C GLY A 256 -15.66 -4.31 -4.37
N ALA A 257 -15.87 -3.93 -3.11
CA ALA A 257 -17.17 -3.64 -2.50
C ALA A 257 -16.98 -2.79 -1.23
N ALA A 258 -17.72 -1.69 -1.13
CA ALA A 258 -17.80 -0.85 0.07
C ALA A 258 -19.14 -0.10 0.09
N PRO A 259 -19.61 0.34 1.28
CA PRO A 259 -20.68 1.32 1.38
C PRO A 259 -20.25 2.67 0.76
N LEU A 260 -21.21 3.41 0.17
CA LEU A 260 -20.93 4.64 -0.59
C LEU A 260 -20.26 5.73 0.24
N GLU A 261 -20.77 6.02 1.43
CA GLU A 261 -20.29 7.10 2.31
C GLU A 261 -18.81 6.94 2.68
N TYR A 262 -18.36 5.70 2.85
CA TYR A 262 -16.98 5.41 3.24
C TYR A 262 -15.97 5.83 2.17
N SER A 263 -16.28 5.58 0.90
CA SER A 263 -15.32 5.82 -0.19
C SER A 263 -15.09 7.30 -0.51
N ASN A 264 -15.97 8.19 -0.06
CA ASN A 264 -15.88 9.62 -0.35
C ASN A 264 -15.57 10.50 0.87
N SER A 265 -15.82 9.99 2.09
CA SER A 265 -15.85 10.85 3.28
C SER A 265 -15.04 10.32 4.46
N VAL A 266 -14.42 9.15 4.37
CA VAL A 266 -13.70 8.53 5.49
C VAL A 266 -12.25 8.22 5.11
N GLY A 267 -11.30 8.80 5.86
CA GLY A 267 -9.86 8.57 5.71
C GLY A 267 -9.11 9.73 5.05
N MET A 268 -7.88 9.96 5.48
CA MET A 268 -7.03 11.01 4.91
C MET A 268 -6.58 10.67 3.48
N PRO A 269 -6.55 11.64 2.56
CA PRO A 269 -5.92 11.46 1.25
C PRO A 269 -4.43 11.05 1.39
N LEU A 270 -3.91 10.32 0.39
CA LEU A 270 -2.55 9.75 0.47
C LEU A 270 -1.48 10.78 0.83
N ARG A 271 -1.54 11.99 0.27
CA ARG A 271 -0.51 13.01 0.50
C ARG A 271 -0.43 13.42 1.96
N ASP A 272 -1.58 13.75 2.53
CA ASP A 272 -1.70 14.23 3.91
C ASP A 272 -1.37 13.10 4.88
N GLY A 273 -1.94 11.91 4.67
CA GLY A 273 -1.64 10.74 5.48
C GLY A 273 -0.17 10.30 5.41
N LEU A 274 0.46 10.36 4.23
CA LEU A 274 1.87 10.01 4.06
C LEU A 274 2.78 11.04 4.73
N ALA A 275 2.53 12.34 4.52
CA ALA A 275 3.27 13.40 5.18
C ALA A 275 3.17 13.29 6.71
N PHE A 276 1.97 13.05 7.23
CA PHE A 276 1.71 12.85 8.66
C PHE A 276 2.47 11.65 9.23
N VAL A 277 2.38 10.47 8.59
CA VAL A 277 3.08 9.27 9.05
C VAL A 277 4.60 9.47 9.04
N VAL A 278 5.16 10.00 7.95
CA VAL A 278 6.60 10.28 7.86
C VAL A 278 7.04 11.29 8.92
N ASN A 279 6.29 12.39 9.08
CA ASN A 279 6.58 13.40 10.10
C ASN A 279 6.52 12.84 11.51
N THR A 280 5.54 11.97 11.79
CA THR A 280 5.39 11.37 13.11
C THR A 280 6.54 10.42 13.42
N LEU A 281 6.92 9.56 12.47
CA LEU A 281 8.07 8.69 12.64
C LEU A 281 9.38 9.48 12.85
N GLU A 282 9.54 10.61 12.17
CA GLU A 282 10.70 11.48 12.34
C GLU A 282 10.66 12.24 13.67
N GLY A 283 9.50 12.78 14.04
CA GLY A 283 9.28 13.48 15.30
C GLY A 283 9.50 12.60 16.53
N PHE A 284 9.27 11.29 16.43
CA PHE A 284 9.62 10.31 17.47
C PHE A 284 11.04 9.73 17.33
N GLY A 285 11.76 10.04 16.25
CA GLY A 285 13.12 9.56 16.00
C GLY A 285 13.23 8.08 15.64
N VAL A 286 12.17 7.47 15.11
CA VAL A 286 12.10 6.03 14.78
C VAL A 286 12.06 5.75 13.27
N ARG A 287 12.08 6.80 12.43
CA ARG A 287 11.96 6.69 10.96
C ARG A 287 13.02 5.79 10.31
N GLU A 288 14.23 5.77 10.85
CA GLU A 288 15.34 4.99 10.28
C GLU A 288 15.11 3.47 10.33
N HIS A 289 14.34 3.00 11.32
CA HIS A 289 14.06 1.58 11.55
C HIS A 289 12.89 1.05 10.71
N ILE A 290 12.03 1.92 10.19
CA ILE A 290 10.74 1.56 9.61
C ILE A 290 10.68 2.01 8.16
N ARG A 291 10.38 1.10 7.23
CA ARG A 291 10.15 1.48 5.84
C ARG A 291 8.71 1.95 5.61
N VAL A 292 8.53 3.06 4.91
CA VAL A 292 7.21 3.64 4.62
C VAL A 292 6.83 3.33 3.18
N ILE A 293 5.69 2.67 2.99
CA ILE A 293 5.17 2.27 1.69
C ILE A 293 3.95 3.12 1.35
N ALA A 294 3.99 3.88 0.25
CA ALA A 294 2.83 4.63 -0.20
C ALA A 294 1.89 3.76 -1.05
N SER A 295 0.60 3.69 -0.71
CA SER A 295 -0.43 2.96 -1.45
C SER A 295 -1.61 3.89 -1.75
N GLY A 296 -2.07 3.90 -3.01
CA GLY A 296 -3.17 4.76 -3.42
C GLY A 296 -3.27 4.85 -4.94
N LYS A 297 -3.56 6.04 -5.47
CA LYS A 297 -3.66 6.31 -6.92
C LYS A 297 -2.29 6.51 -7.59
N VAL A 298 -1.34 5.60 -7.36
CA VAL A 298 -0.02 5.60 -8.03
C VAL A 298 -0.14 4.97 -9.42
N PHE A 299 -0.18 5.78 -10.48
CA PHE A 299 -0.30 5.31 -11.88
C PHE A 299 0.93 5.60 -12.73
N THR A 300 1.65 6.66 -12.40
CA THR A 300 2.74 7.20 -13.22
C THR A 300 4.05 7.31 -12.43
N ALA A 301 5.14 7.52 -13.14
CA ALA A 301 6.44 7.80 -12.53
C ALA A 301 6.42 9.09 -11.71
N PHE A 302 5.65 10.10 -12.13
CA PHE A 302 5.50 11.34 -11.37
C PHE A 302 4.70 11.13 -10.07
N ASP A 303 3.69 10.25 -10.06
CA ASP A 303 3.00 9.87 -8.81
C ASP A 303 3.97 9.21 -7.83
N MET A 304 4.85 8.33 -8.32
CA MET A 304 5.92 7.74 -7.50
C MET A 304 6.89 8.82 -6.99
N ALA A 305 7.36 9.71 -7.86
CA ALA A 305 8.29 10.77 -7.48
C ALA A 305 7.72 11.67 -6.36
N LYS A 306 6.43 12.01 -6.43
CA LYS A 306 5.73 12.75 -5.37
C LYS A 306 5.69 11.99 -4.04
N ALA A 307 5.38 10.70 -4.08
CA ALA A 307 5.34 9.87 -2.88
C ALA A 307 6.73 9.70 -2.24
N LEU A 308 7.76 9.43 -3.05
CA LEU A 308 9.15 9.33 -2.60
C LEU A 308 9.62 10.68 -2.01
N ALA A 309 9.33 11.79 -2.69
CA ALA A 309 9.66 13.12 -2.20
C ALA A 309 8.99 13.47 -0.86
N LEU A 310 7.79 12.95 -0.58
CA LEU A 310 7.11 13.12 0.72
C LEU A 310 7.71 12.26 1.84
N GLY A 311 8.54 11.25 1.49
CA GLY A 311 9.28 10.41 2.41
C GLY A 311 8.92 8.93 2.38
N ALA A 312 8.14 8.46 1.40
CA ALA A 312 7.97 7.03 1.16
C ALA A 312 9.27 6.41 0.66
N ASP A 313 9.56 5.16 1.05
CA ASP A 313 10.69 4.41 0.53
C ASP A 313 10.35 3.68 -0.79
N LEU A 314 9.09 3.27 -0.96
CA LEU A 314 8.57 2.65 -2.18
C LEU A 314 7.05 2.83 -2.31
N CYS A 315 6.51 2.43 -3.46
CA CYS A 315 5.09 2.54 -3.78
C CYS A 315 4.42 1.19 -4.08
N ASN A 316 3.14 1.12 -3.74
CA ASN A 316 2.23 0.04 -4.06
C ASN A 316 1.09 0.55 -4.95
N SER A 317 0.79 -0.17 -6.04
CA SER A 317 -0.32 0.15 -6.94
C SER A 317 -1.24 -1.05 -7.13
N ALA A 318 -2.48 -0.94 -6.66
CA ALA A 318 -3.54 -1.89 -7.03
C ALA A 318 -4.18 -1.48 -8.35
N ARG A 319 -4.65 -0.23 -8.43
CA ARG A 319 -5.45 0.23 -9.57
C ARG A 319 -4.63 0.33 -10.86
N GLY A 320 -3.36 0.74 -10.79
CA GLY A 320 -2.46 0.69 -11.95
C GLY A 320 -2.27 -0.74 -12.46
N MET A 321 -2.07 -1.70 -11.56
CA MET A 321 -1.92 -3.12 -11.94
C MET A 321 -3.21 -3.72 -12.52
N LEU A 322 -4.39 -3.36 -11.99
CA LEU A 322 -5.69 -3.73 -12.59
C LEU A 322 -5.86 -3.17 -14.01
N LEU A 323 -5.47 -1.91 -14.22
CA LEU A 323 -5.50 -1.30 -15.55
C LEU A 323 -4.51 -2.02 -16.50
N ALA A 324 -3.31 -2.39 -16.04
CA ALA A 324 -2.33 -3.15 -16.82
C ALA A 324 -2.87 -4.54 -17.24
N LEU A 325 -3.59 -5.22 -16.34
CA LEU A 325 -4.34 -6.46 -16.67
C LEU A 325 -5.41 -6.21 -17.75
N GLY A 326 -5.96 -5.01 -17.83
CA GLY A 326 -6.98 -4.62 -18.82
C GLY A 326 -8.31 -4.20 -18.21
N CYS A 327 -8.36 -3.78 -16.95
CA CYS A 327 -9.57 -3.23 -16.34
C CYS A 327 -10.06 -2.00 -17.11
N VAL A 328 -11.28 -2.10 -17.66
CA VAL A 328 -11.92 -1.01 -18.42
C VAL A 328 -12.61 0.03 -17.52
N GLN A 329 -12.57 -0.17 -16.20
CA GLN A 329 -13.27 0.62 -15.19
C GLN A 329 -14.80 0.58 -15.38
N SER A 330 -15.37 -0.63 -15.55
CA SER A 330 -16.84 -0.80 -15.62
C SER A 330 -17.54 -0.47 -14.29
N LEU A 331 -16.80 -0.46 -13.17
CA LEU A 331 -17.32 -0.24 -11.81
C LEU A 331 -18.33 -1.30 -11.34
N GLU A 332 -18.30 -2.48 -11.95
CA GLU A 332 -19.18 -3.62 -11.63
C GLU A 332 -18.47 -4.70 -10.79
N CYS A 333 -17.43 -4.33 -10.04
CA CYS A 333 -16.55 -5.29 -9.37
C CYS A 333 -17.25 -6.17 -8.31
N ASN A 334 -18.31 -5.64 -7.72
CA ASN A 334 -19.16 -6.30 -6.73
C ASN A 334 -20.24 -7.18 -7.37
N SER A 335 -20.62 -6.96 -8.63
CA SER A 335 -21.78 -7.62 -9.26
C SER A 335 -21.49 -9.06 -9.70
N ASN A 336 -20.21 -9.46 -9.69
CA ASN A 336 -19.70 -10.70 -10.29
C ASN A 336 -19.75 -10.75 -11.82
N ARG A 337 -20.04 -9.63 -12.51
CA ARG A 337 -20.20 -9.58 -13.99
C ARG A 337 -19.08 -8.82 -14.70
N CYS A 338 -17.87 -8.77 -14.11
CA CYS A 338 -16.74 -8.05 -14.70
C CYS A 338 -16.50 -8.45 -16.17
N PRO A 339 -16.62 -7.53 -17.13
CA PRO A 339 -16.60 -7.86 -18.56
C PRO A 339 -15.22 -8.32 -19.05
N THR A 340 -14.17 -8.05 -18.27
CA THR A 340 -12.78 -8.41 -18.61
C THR A 340 -12.25 -9.60 -17.81
N GLY A 341 -13.10 -10.29 -17.04
CA GLY A 341 -12.69 -11.48 -16.30
C GLY A 341 -11.81 -11.22 -15.08
N ILE A 342 -11.61 -9.95 -14.68
CA ILE A 342 -10.69 -9.59 -13.57
C ILE A 342 -11.36 -9.76 -12.20
N THR A 343 -12.56 -9.20 -12.01
CA THR A 343 -13.25 -9.15 -10.69
C THR A 343 -14.51 -10.02 -10.67
N THR A 344 -14.41 -11.25 -11.15
CA THR A 344 -15.52 -12.21 -11.26
C THR A 344 -15.08 -13.62 -10.89
N GLN A 345 -16.03 -14.43 -10.45
CA GLN A 345 -15.91 -15.87 -10.22
C GLN A 345 -16.71 -16.69 -11.25
N ASP A 346 -17.34 -16.05 -12.24
CA ASP A 346 -18.01 -16.74 -13.35
C ASP A 346 -16.96 -17.36 -14.30
N PRO A 347 -16.87 -18.70 -14.41
CA PRO A 347 -15.87 -19.36 -15.25
C PRO A 347 -15.90 -18.90 -16.72
N ARG A 348 -17.07 -18.48 -17.24
CA ARG A 348 -17.19 -17.98 -18.63
C ARG A 348 -16.44 -16.67 -18.81
N LEU A 349 -16.57 -15.76 -17.84
CA LEU A 349 -15.90 -14.46 -17.87
C LEU A 349 -14.41 -14.58 -17.51
N VAL A 350 -14.06 -15.43 -16.54
CA VAL A 350 -12.67 -15.66 -16.13
C VAL A 350 -11.82 -16.16 -17.30
N ARG A 351 -12.36 -17.02 -18.17
CA ARG A 351 -11.67 -17.49 -19.38
C ARG A 351 -11.27 -16.38 -20.35
N GLY A 352 -11.95 -15.23 -20.32
CA GLY A 352 -11.61 -14.07 -21.16
C GLY A 352 -10.29 -13.39 -20.76
N LEU A 353 -9.74 -13.69 -19.59
CA LEU A 353 -8.48 -13.14 -19.11
C LEU A 353 -7.32 -14.12 -19.35
N ASP A 354 -6.56 -13.90 -20.42
CA ASP A 354 -5.36 -14.68 -20.77
C ASP A 354 -4.21 -14.39 -19.79
N VAL A 355 -3.84 -15.39 -18.99
CA VAL A 355 -2.80 -15.28 -17.97
C VAL A 355 -1.42 -14.97 -18.55
N SER A 356 -1.09 -15.56 -19.70
CA SER A 356 0.23 -15.44 -20.33
C SER A 356 0.44 -14.03 -20.89
N ASP A 357 -0.56 -13.52 -21.63
CA ASP A 357 -0.57 -12.13 -22.12
C ASP A 357 -0.60 -11.15 -20.94
N LYS A 358 -1.53 -11.32 -20.00
CA LYS A 358 -1.72 -10.34 -18.92
C LYS A 358 -0.54 -10.28 -17.95
N GLY A 359 0.14 -11.40 -17.70
CA GLY A 359 1.38 -11.39 -16.92
C GLY A 359 2.49 -10.57 -17.57
N GLN A 360 2.65 -10.67 -18.89
CA GLN A 360 3.61 -9.83 -19.63
C GLN A 360 3.24 -8.34 -19.57
N ARG A 361 1.95 -8.01 -19.65
CA ARG A 361 1.48 -6.62 -19.58
C ARG A 361 1.73 -5.99 -18.22
N VAL A 362 1.55 -6.75 -17.13
CA VAL A 362 1.87 -6.32 -15.76
C VAL A 362 3.37 -6.08 -15.61
N ALA A 363 4.21 -7.01 -16.06
CA ALA A 363 5.67 -6.86 -16.00
C ALA A 363 6.18 -5.65 -16.81
N ARG A 364 5.64 -5.43 -18.02
CA ARG A 364 5.95 -4.25 -18.86
C ARG A 364 5.53 -2.96 -18.17
N PHE A 365 4.30 -2.87 -17.66
CA PHE A 365 3.84 -1.68 -16.95
C PHE A 365 4.76 -1.30 -15.79
N HIS A 366 5.18 -2.30 -14.99
CA HIS A 366 6.16 -2.10 -13.92
C HIS A 366 7.48 -1.54 -14.47
N ARG A 367 8.13 -2.26 -15.39
CA ARG A 367 9.43 -1.89 -15.95
C ARG A 367 9.43 -0.49 -16.57
N GLU A 368 8.46 -0.19 -17.42
CA GLU A 368 8.38 1.12 -18.08
C GLU A 368 8.08 2.25 -17.09
N THR A 369 7.39 1.95 -15.98
CA THR A 369 7.15 2.93 -14.92
C THR A 369 8.40 3.20 -14.09
N ILE A 370 9.19 2.17 -13.78
CA ILE A 370 10.50 2.33 -13.13
C ILE A 370 11.48 3.09 -14.03
N HIS A 371 11.57 2.73 -15.31
CA HIS A 371 12.41 3.45 -16.27
C HIS A 371 12.03 4.94 -16.35
N ALA A 372 10.74 5.26 -16.45
CA ALA A 372 10.30 6.65 -16.45
C ALA A 372 10.54 7.38 -15.12
N LEU A 373 10.60 6.67 -13.98
CA LEU A 373 10.99 7.28 -12.70
C LEU A 373 12.49 7.62 -12.69
N LEU A 374 13.34 6.73 -13.21
CA LEU A 374 14.77 6.98 -13.36
C LEU A 374 15.03 8.18 -14.28
N ASP A 375 14.28 8.28 -15.37
CA ASP A 375 14.37 9.41 -16.32
C ASP A 375 13.95 10.75 -15.69
N LEU A 376 12.88 10.77 -14.88
CA LEU A 376 12.51 11.96 -14.11
C LEU A 376 13.58 12.31 -13.05
N THR A 377 14.18 11.30 -12.43
CA THR A 377 15.21 11.45 -11.40
C THR A 377 16.50 12.03 -12.00
N SER A 378 16.95 11.49 -13.14
CA SER A 378 18.12 11.99 -13.87
C SER A 378 17.90 13.43 -14.36
N SER A 379 16.69 13.74 -14.84
CA SER A 379 16.27 15.08 -15.25
C SER A 379 16.29 16.09 -14.10
N ALA A 380 16.07 15.63 -12.86
CA ALA A 380 16.19 16.44 -11.66
C ALA A 380 17.65 16.58 -11.17
N GLY A 381 18.63 16.00 -11.87
CA GLY A 381 20.05 16.05 -11.53
C GLY A 381 20.47 15.06 -10.44
N LEU A 382 19.60 14.11 -10.09
CA LEU A 382 19.81 13.14 -9.02
C LEU A 382 20.38 11.82 -9.56
N GLU A 383 21.15 11.14 -8.74
CA GLU A 383 21.81 9.85 -9.06
C GLU A 383 20.91 8.67 -8.71
N SER A 384 19.93 8.87 -7.83
CA SER A 384 19.05 7.81 -7.35
C SER A 384 17.69 8.36 -6.92
N PRO A 385 16.57 7.62 -7.16
CA PRO A 385 15.24 8.04 -6.70
C PRO A 385 15.13 8.24 -5.18
N GLN A 386 16.03 7.63 -4.40
CA GLN A 386 16.08 7.79 -2.94
C GLN A 386 16.53 9.19 -2.50
N GLN A 387 17.16 9.97 -3.39
CA GLN A 387 17.55 11.36 -3.11
C GLN A 387 16.38 12.34 -3.28
N LEU A 388 15.23 11.87 -3.79
CA LEU A 388 14.02 12.67 -3.87
C LEU A 388 13.58 13.09 -2.48
N ASN A 389 13.32 14.38 -2.34
CA ASN A 389 12.84 14.99 -1.11
C ASN A 389 11.84 16.11 -1.42
N ARG A 390 11.24 16.67 -0.38
CA ARG A 390 10.13 17.64 -0.47
C ARG A 390 10.49 18.94 -1.21
N SER A 391 11.78 19.27 -1.43
CA SER A 391 12.15 20.46 -2.22
C SER A 391 12.05 20.25 -3.73
N HIS A 392 11.89 19.02 -4.21
CA HIS A 392 11.86 18.71 -5.65
C HIS A 392 10.48 18.88 -6.30
N ILE A 393 9.42 18.90 -5.48
CA ILE A 393 8.04 18.97 -5.97
C ILE A 393 7.44 20.33 -5.62
N TYR A 394 6.84 20.94 -6.63
CA TYR A 394 6.13 22.20 -6.53
C TYR A 394 4.64 21.95 -6.73
N ARG A 395 3.83 22.73 -6.03
CA ARG A 395 2.38 22.76 -6.20
C ARG A 395 1.89 24.19 -6.26
N ARG A 396 1.01 24.43 -7.23
CA ARG A 396 0.18 25.62 -7.28
C ARG A 396 -0.91 25.51 -6.22
N VAL A 397 -0.88 26.39 -5.23
CA VAL A 397 -1.87 26.43 -4.14
C VAL A 397 -3.10 27.21 -4.59
N ASP A 398 -2.86 28.33 -5.28
CA ASP A 398 -3.86 29.19 -5.92
C ASP A 398 -3.23 29.85 -7.16
N GLN A 399 -3.97 30.75 -7.82
CA GLN A 399 -3.54 31.44 -9.04
C GLN A 399 -2.20 32.19 -8.89
N MET A 400 -1.90 32.73 -7.71
CA MET A 400 -0.73 33.58 -7.44
C MET A 400 0.35 32.88 -6.62
N THR A 401 -0.01 31.80 -5.92
CA THR A 401 0.82 31.17 -4.91
C THR A 401 1.32 29.80 -5.37
N VAL A 402 2.63 29.69 -5.51
CA VAL A 402 3.34 28.41 -5.64
C VAL A 402 4.08 28.10 -4.35
N ARG A 403 4.04 26.84 -3.93
CA ARG A 403 4.81 26.33 -2.79
C ARG A 403 5.48 25.02 -3.15
N ARG A 404 6.65 24.79 -2.56
CA ARG A 404 7.28 23.47 -2.56
C ARG A 404 6.65 22.56 -1.50
N TYR A 405 6.81 21.26 -1.65
CA TYR A 405 6.31 20.32 -0.63
C TYR A 405 6.94 20.52 0.74
N ASP A 406 8.17 21.02 0.86
CA ASP A 406 8.81 21.27 2.15
C ASP A 406 8.19 22.47 2.90
N GLN A 407 7.54 23.37 2.15
CA GLN A 407 6.78 24.49 2.70
C GLN A 407 5.34 24.09 3.05
N LEU A 408 4.74 23.17 2.28
CA LEU A 408 3.38 22.67 2.50
C LEU A 408 3.33 21.60 3.59
N PHE A 409 4.38 20.79 3.66
CA PHE A 409 4.55 19.68 4.59
C PHE A 409 5.95 19.82 5.19
N PRO A 410 6.15 20.67 6.19
CA PRO A 410 7.46 20.79 6.84
C PRO A 410 7.82 19.48 7.56
N LEU A 411 9.08 19.07 7.46
CA LEU A 411 9.61 17.94 8.24
C LEU A 411 9.96 18.45 9.65
N PRO A 412 9.49 17.79 10.73
CA PRO A 412 9.95 18.12 12.07
C PRO A 412 11.42 17.74 12.25
N GLN A 413 12.08 18.36 13.23
CA GLN A 413 13.39 17.90 13.67
C GLN A 413 13.26 16.48 14.26
N ASN A 414 14.24 15.62 13.98
CA ASN A 414 14.28 14.27 14.52
C ASN A 414 14.16 14.26 16.05
N GLY A 415 13.21 13.49 16.57
CA GLY A 415 12.97 13.36 18.02
C GLY A 415 12.24 14.52 18.68
N SER A 416 11.81 15.55 17.93
CA SER A 416 11.21 16.76 18.52
C SER A 416 9.89 16.52 19.26
N TYR A 417 9.16 15.45 18.97
CA TYR A 417 7.89 15.15 19.61
C TYR A 417 8.07 14.65 21.05
N LEU A 418 9.27 14.18 21.40
CA LEU A 418 9.61 13.74 22.76
C LEU A 418 9.67 14.91 23.76
N THR A 419 9.91 16.12 23.25
CA THR A 419 10.03 17.35 24.05
C THR A 419 8.99 18.40 23.66
N ALA A 420 7.96 18.00 22.91
CA ALA A 420 6.91 18.92 22.46
C ALA A 420 6.12 19.47 23.65
N THR A 421 5.68 20.72 23.52
CA THR A 421 4.99 21.49 24.56
C THR A 421 3.65 21.99 24.04
N ALA A 422 2.82 22.59 24.91
CA ALA A 422 1.50 23.08 24.54
C ALA A 422 1.47 24.13 23.40
N THR A 423 2.61 24.73 23.04
CA THR A 423 2.72 25.65 21.90
C THR A 423 2.90 24.94 20.55
N ASP A 424 3.25 23.65 20.56
CA ASP A 424 3.44 22.85 19.36
C ASP A 424 2.10 22.31 18.85
N ALA A 425 1.83 22.44 17.54
CA ALA A 425 0.56 22.01 16.95
C ALA A 425 0.23 20.53 17.18
N VAL A 426 1.27 19.68 17.29
CA VAL A 426 1.11 18.23 17.50
C VAL A 426 0.76 17.87 18.95
N PHE A 427 0.92 18.80 19.90
CA PHE A 427 0.81 18.51 21.34
C PHE A 427 -0.56 17.97 21.74
N VAL A 428 -1.64 18.46 21.13
CA VAL A 428 -2.99 17.97 21.43
C VAL A 428 -3.12 16.49 21.10
N HIS A 429 -2.58 16.05 19.96
CA HIS A 429 -2.63 14.65 19.54
C HIS A 429 -1.65 13.78 20.32
N LEU A 430 -0.50 14.34 20.74
CA LEU A 430 0.40 13.68 21.69
C LEU A 430 -0.30 13.42 23.02
N ASN A 431 -1.09 14.37 23.52
CA ASN A 431 -1.79 14.21 24.80
C ASN A 431 -2.95 13.22 24.72
N GLU A 432 -3.68 13.18 23.60
CA GLU A 432 -4.74 12.19 23.36
C GLU A 432 -4.23 10.76 23.21
N ALA A 433 -3.00 10.59 22.71
CA ALA A 433 -2.43 9.30 22.36
C ALA A 433 -1.95 8.50 23.60
N SER A 434 -2.43 7.26 23.73
CA SER A 434 -2.02 6.33 24.79
C SER A 434 -1.57 4.99 24.21
N SER A 435 -0.40 4.48 24.63
CA SER A 435 0.10 3.16 24.20
C SER A 435 -0.82 2.00 24.61
N ASP A 436 -1.70 2.22 25.59
CA ASP A 436 -2.61 1.22 26.14
C ASP A 436 -4.06 1.36 25.61
N SER A 437 -4.34 2.33 24.72
CA SER A 437 -5.67 2.47 24.10
C SER A 437 -5.63 3.22 22.77
N PHE A 438 -6.35 2.70 21.76
CA PHE A 438 -6.63 3.46 20.53
C PHE A 438 -7.73 4.52 20.73
N SER A 439 -8.49 4.43 21.82
CA SER A 439 -9.44 5.49 22.15
C SER A 439 -8.67 6.68 22.71
N ALA A 440 -9.00 7.89 22.25
CA ALA A 440 -8.43 9.08 22.86
C ALA A 440 -8.72 9.08 24.36
N ALA A 441 -7.69 9.37 25.16
CA ALA A 441 -7.92 9.77 26.53
C ALA A 441 -8.85 10.98 26.46
N LEU A 442 -10.10 10.82 26.92
CA LEU A 442 -10.94 11.99 27.17
C LEU A 442 -10.12 12.83 28.13
N ALA A 443 -9.74 14.04 27.71
CA ALA A 443 -9.20 15.01 28.65
C ALA A 443 -10.25 15.07 29.77
N ASP A 444 -9.88 14.66 30.98
CA ASP A 444 -10.72 14.87 32.15
C ASP A 444 -11.17 16.33 32.07
N SER A 445 -12.47 16.52 31.90
CA SER A 445 -13.08 17.83 31.73
C SER A 445 -12.69 18.68 32.93
N ALA A 446 -11.70 19.55 32.74
CA ALA A 446 -11.31 20.57 33.69
C ALA A 446 -12.36 21.66 33.78
#